data_AF-A0A3C1PKD8-F1
#
_entry.id   AF-A0A3C1PKD8-F1
#
_cell.length_a   1.000
_cell.length_b   1.000
_cell.length_c   1.000
_cell.angle_alpha   90.00
_cell.angle_beta   90.00
_cell.angle_gamma   90.00
#
_symmetry.space_group_name_H-M   'P 1'
#
loop_
_entity.id
_entity.type
_entity.pdbx_description
1 polymer ?
#
loop_
_entity_poly.entity_id
_entity_poly.type
_entity_poly.pdbx_seq_one_letter_code
_entity_poly.pdbx_strand_id
1 'polypeptide(L)'
;MTKLEIKIALYTLAGIIALVIVYFTVKLFKKSDGQNTVDEAKKAVKNNDLSYKKTTYDSWAERLFLAMQGAGTNTTTVFQIVESLKTPSDWNQLVTSFGIKKSYWFEASLIGWLQDELSTGEFNRVRSHLQKIGITL
;
A
#
# COMPACT_ATOMS: atom_id res chain seq x y z
N MET A 1 26.72 -48.64 1.01
CA MET A 1 25.45 -47.93 0.78
C MET A 1 24.58 -48.79 -0.12
N THR A 2 23.40 -49.18 0.34
CA THR A 2 22.49 -50.05 -0.41
C THR A 2 21.69 -49.26 -1.44
N LYS A 3 21.18 -49.93 -2.48
CA LYS A 3 20.29 -49.30 -3.49
C LYS A 3 19.04 -48.66 -2.84
N LEU A 4 18.62 -49.17 -1.68
CA LEU A 4 17.50 -48.64 -0.92
C LEU A 4 17.86 -47.30 -0.25
N GLU A 5 19.03 -47.20 0.38
CA GLU A 5 19.53 -45.97 1.00
C GLU A 5 19.69 -44.83 -0.03
N ILE A 6 20.17 -45.14 -1.25
CA ILE A 6 20.29 -44.16 -2.34
C ILE A 6 18.92 -43.62 -2.75
N LYS A 7 17.91 -44.48 -2.89
CA LYS A 7 16.54 -44.06 -3.27
C LYS A 7 15.92 -43.18 -2.20
N ILE A 8 16.08 -43.53 -0.92
CA ILE A 8 15.59 -42.72 0.20
C ILE A 8 16.24 -41.33 0.18
N ALA A 9 17.57 -41.24 0.02
CA ALA A 9 18.26 -39.96 -0.05
C ALA A 9 17.77 -39.08 -1.21
N LEU A 10 17.54 -39.67 -2.39
CA LEU A 10 17.01 -38.96 -3.56
C LEU A 10 15.59 -38.43 -3.35
N TYR A 11 14.69 -39.24 -2.78
CA TYR A 11 13.32 -38.79 -2.49
C TYR A 11 13.29 -37.67 -1.45
N THR A 12 14.13 -37.78 -0.41
CA THR A 12 14.24 -36.75 0.62
C THR A 12 14.74 -35.44 0.03
N LEU A 13 15.78 -35.49 -0.82
CA LEU A 13 16.31 -34.30 -1.51
C LEU A 13 15.27 -33.67 -2.45
N ALA A 14 14.56 -34.49 -3.24
CA ALA A 14 13.50 -34.00 -4.13
C ALA A 14 12.35 -33.34 -3.35
N GLY A 15 11.97 -33.90 -2.20
CA GLY A 15 10.96 -33.32 -1.31
C GLY A 15 11.37 -31.95 -0.76
N ILE A 16 12.63 -31.81 -0.34
CA ILE A 16 13.17 -30.52 0.13
C ILE A 16 13.15 -29.49 -1.00
N ILE A 17 13.60 -29.85 -2.20
CA ILE A 17 13.58 -28.96 -3.36
C ILE A 17 12.15 -28.52 -3.70
N ALA A 18 11.19 -29.45 -3.69
CA ALA A 18 9.79 -29.14 -3.93
C ALA A 18 9.23 -28.16 -2.89
N LEU A 19 9.53 -28.36 -1.60
CA LEU A 19 9.11 -27.44 -0.53
C LEU A 19 9.71 -26.04 -0.69
N VAL A 20 10.99 -25.95 -1.09
CA VAL A 20 11.64 -24.66 -1.36
C VAL A 20 10.96 -23.95 -2.54
N ILE A 21 10.66 -24.66 -3.64
CA ILE A 21 9.95 -24.09 -4.79
C ILE A 21 8.54 -23.62 -4.39
N VAL A 22 7.81 -24.40 -3.60
CA VAL A 22 6.49 -24.01 -3.08
C VAL A 22 6.58 -22.77 -2.19
N TYR A 23 7.57 -22.71 -1.30
CA TYR A 23 7.81 -21.53 -0.46
C TYR A 23 8.07 -20.27 -1.30
N PHE A 24 8.96 -20.36 -2.29
CA PHE A 24 9.29 -19.22 -3.16
C PHE A 24 8.13 -18.80 -4.07
N THR A 25 7.37 -19.75 -4.61
CA THR A 25 6.19 -19.42 -5.43
C THR A 25 5.12 -18.72 -4.59
N VAL A 26 4.76 -19.24 -3.41
CA VAL A 26 3.82 -18.58 -2.50
C VAL A 26 4.30 -17.17 -2.10
N LYS A 27 5.61 -17.01 -1.86
CA LYS A 27 6.20 -15.70 -1.52
C LYS A 27 6.15 -14.71 -2.70
N LEU A 28 6.36 -15.16 -3.93
CA LEU A 28 6.29 -14.32 -5.13
C LEU A 28 4.86 -13.95 -5.54
N PHE A 29 3.87 -14.79 -5.21
CA PHE A 29 2.46 -14.53 -5.52
C PHE A 29 1.71 -13.69 -4.48
N LYS A 30 2.27 -13.52 -3.27
CA LYS A 30 1.73 -12.56 -2.30
C LYS A 30 2.15 -11.13 -2.70
N LYS A 31 1.42 -10.53 -3.65
CA LYS A 31 1.35 -9.06 -3.72
C LYS A 31 0.98 -8.57 -2.31
N SER A 32 1.75 -7.62 -1.77
CA SER A 32 1.36 -7.00 -0.50
C SER A 32 -0.02 -6.36 -0.70
N ASP A 33 -0.86 -6.42 0.32
CA ASP A 33 -2.23 -5.89 0.27
C ASP A 33 -2.26 -4.45 -0.28
N GLY A 34 -1.26 -3.65 0.09
CA GLY A 34 -1.05 -2.30 -0.43
C GLY A 34 -0.90 -2.22 -1.95
N GLN A 35 -0.25 -3.18 -2.62
CA GLN A 35 -0.06 -3.12 -4.07
C GLN A 35 -1.38 -3.31 -4.82
N ASN A 36 -2.29 -4.15 -4.31
CA ASN A 36 -3.62 -4.29 -4.89
C ASN A 36 -4.40 -2.99 -4.75
N THR A 37 -4.32 -2.33 -3.59
CA THR A 37 -4.93 -1.01 -3.36
C THR A 37 -4.46 0.04 -4.38
N VAL A 38 -3.15 0.09 -4.66
CA VAL A 38 -2.58 1.03 -5.64
C VAL A 38 -3.03 0.70 -7.06
N ASP A 39 -3.05 -0.58 -7.42
CA ASP A 39 -3.47 -1.03 -8.75
C ASP A 39 -4.96 -0.74 -9.01
N GLU A 40 -5.80 -0.91 -8.00
CA GLU A 40 -7.23 -0.59 -8.06
C GLU A 40 -7.47 0.92 -8.14
N ALA A 41 -6.78 1.71 -7.31
CA ALA A 41 -6.84 3.17 -7.38
C ALA A 41 -6.46 3.67 -8.78
N LYS A 42 -5.38 3.14 -9.36
CA LYS A 42 -4.92 3.51 -10.71
C LYS A 42 -5.97 3.25 -11.78
N LYS A 43 -6.71 2.14 -11.69
CA LYS A 43 -7.81 1.82 -12.62
C LYS A 43 -9.03 2.71 -12.43
N ALA A 44 -9.25 3.20 -11.21
CA ALA A 44 -10.39 4.02 -10.84
C ALA A 44 -10.19 5.52 -11.11
N VAL A 45 -8.98 5.97 -11.50
CA VAL A 45 -8.73 7.36 -11.88
C VAL A 45 -9.44 7.70 -13.20
N LYS A 46 -10.30 8.72 -13.16
CA LYS A 46 -10.89 9.34 -14.35
C LYS A 46 -10.25 10.70 -14.57
N ASN A 47 -9.43 10.84 -15.63
CA ASN A 47 -8.63 12.06 -15.87
C ASN A 47 -9.46 13.34 -16.03
N ASN A 48 -10.71 13.23 -16.48
CA ASN A 48 -11.64 14.37 -16.62
C ASN A 48 -12.32 14.78 -15.31
N ASP A 49 -12.09 14.05 -14.22
CA ASP A 49 -12.68 14.25 -12.90
C ASP A 49 -11.61 14.61 -11.84
N LEU A 50 -10.39 14.93 -12.30
CA LEU A 50 -9.30 15.42 -11.44
C LEU A 50 -9.44 16.92 -11.21
N SER A 51 -9.41 17.32 -9.95
CA SER A 51 -9.45 18.72 -9.54
C SER A 51 -8.11 19.44 -9.73
N TYR A 52 -7.01 18.68 -9.84
CA TYR A 52 -5.65 19.20 -9.89
C TYR A 52 -4.82 18.51 -10.98
N LYS A 53 -3.63 19.07 -11.25
CA LYS A 53 -2.67 18.46 -12.17
C LYS A 53 -1.98 17.27 -11.49
N LYS A 54 -1.55 16.28 -12.29
CA LYS A 54 -0.79 15.11 -11.80
C LYS A 54 0.37 15.49 -10.85
N THR A 55 1.14 16.52 -11.22
CA THR A 55 2.28 17.02 -10.44
C THR A 55 1.92 17.48 -9.04
N THR A 56 0.69 17.95 -8.82
CA THR A 56 0.18 18.33 -7.50
C THR A 56 0.04 17.09 -6.61
N TYR A 57 -0.54 16.00 -7.13
CA TYR A 57 -0.66 14.76 -6.38
C TYR A 57 0.69 14.10 -6.12
N ASP A 58 1.62 14.17 -7.08
CA ASP A 58 3.00 13.70 -6.88
C ASP A 58 3.69 14.48 -5.74
N SER A 59 3.50 15.81 -5.68
CA SER A 59 4.02 16.65 -4.60
C SER A 59 3.34 16.35 -3.26
N TRP A 60 2.02 16.18 -3.25
CA TRP A 60 1.28 15.84 -2.03
C TRP A 60 1.62 14.45 -1.49
N ALA A 61 1.83 13.48 -2.38
CA ALA A 61 2.28 12.14 -2.00
C ALA A 61 3.60 12.18 -1.22
N GLU A 62 4.58 12.94 -1.71
CA GLU A 62 5.86 13.09 -1.00
C GLU A 62 5.71 13.85 0.32
N ARG A 63 4.91 14.92 0.34
CA ARG A 63 4.62 15.66 1.58
C ARG A 63 3.91 14.81 2.62
N LEU A 64 2.99 13.94 2.20
CA LEU A 64 2.31 13.00 3.09
C LEU A 64 3.30 11.99 3.66
N PHE A 65 4.17 11.42 2.82
CA PHE A 65 5.18 10.50 3.28
C PHE A 65 6.09 11.16 4.32
N LEU A 66 6.61 12.36 4.06
CA LEU A 66 7.45 13.09 5.01
C LEU A 66 6.69 13.54 6.28
N ALA A 67 5.38 13.80 6.17
CA ALA A 67 4.55 14.16 7.33
C ALA A 67 4.27 12.98 8.27
N MET A 68 4.38 11.75 7.76
CA MET A 68 4.08 10.50 8.46
C MET A 68 5.34 9.70 8.80
N GLN A 69 6.45 9.93 8.10
CA GLN A 69 7.69 9.20 8.34
C GLN A 69 8.42 9.77 9.57
N GLY A 70 8.65 8.94 10.58
CA GLY A 70 9.58 9.24 11.67
C GLY A 70 8.91 9.24 13.04
N ALA A 71 9.42 10.06 13.96
CA ALA A 71 8.86 10.17 15.30
C ALA A 71 7.69 11.17 15.30
N GLY A 72 6.47 10.63 15.35
CA GLY A 72 5.23 11.40 15.36
C GLY A 72 4.79 11.85 13.98
N THR A 73 3.60 12.44 13.93
CA THR A 73 2.89 12.74 12.67
C THR A 73 2.55 14.22 12.58
N ASN A 74 2.88 14.86 11.46
CA ASN A 74 2.38 16.19 11.14
C ASN A 74 0.94 16.10 10.61
N THR A 75 0.01 15.88 11.54
CA THR A 75 -1.42 15.67 11.24
C THR A 75 -2.07 16.88 10.55
N THR A 76 -1.55 18.09 10.79
CA THR A 76 -1.97 19.30 10.08
C THR A 76 -1.71 19.17 8.58
N THR A 77 -0.53 18.71 8.17
CA THR A 77 -0.21 18.50 6.74
C THR A 77 -1.09 17.40 6.14
N VAL A 78 -1.30 16.32 6.88
CA VAL A 78 -2.17 15.21 6.45
C VAL A 78 -3.58 15.72 6.18
N PHE A 79 -4.21 16.42 7.13
CA PHE A 79 -5.56 16.93 6.95
C PHE A 79 -5.65 17.97 5.85
N GLN A 80 -4.72 18.92 5.77
CA GLN A 80 -4.73 19.92 4.70
C GLN A 80 -4.74 19.28 3.30
N ILE A 81 -3.96 18.22 3.09
CA ILE A 81 -3.91 17.53 1.80
C ILE A 81 -5.17 16.72 1.55
N VAL A 82 -5.57 15.87 2.51
CA VAL A 82 -6.76 15.01 2.36
C VAL A 82 -8.03 15.84 2.18
N GLU A 83 -8.20 16.91 2.96
CA GLU A 83 -9.38 17.79 2.90
C GLU A 83 -9.41 18.66 1.63
N SER A 84 -8.27 18.79 0.92
CA SER A 84 -8.21 19.46 -0.38
C SER A 84 -8.79 18.64 -1.54
N LEU A 85 -8.95 17.32 -1.35
CA LEU A 85 -9.50 16.41 -2.35
C LEU A 85 -11.02 16.61 -2.48
N LYS A 86 -11.53 16.65 -3.72
CA LYS A 86 -12.93 16.98 -4.01
C LYS A 86 -13.70 15.84 -4.66
N THR A 87 -13.01 14.92 -5.33
CA THR A 87 -13.63 13.82 -6.09
C THR A 87 -13.04 12.46 -5.72
N PRO A 88 -13.73 11.34 -6.02
CA PRO A 88 -13.13 10.01 -5.90
C PRO A 88 -11.84 9.88 -6.72
N SER A 89 -11.80 10.51 -7.90
CA SER A 89 -10.64 10.48 -8.79
C SER A 89 -9.43 11.20 -8.17
N ASP A 90 -9.64 12.29 -7.41
CA ASP A 90 -8.57 12.96 -6.66
C ASP A 90 -7.91 12.02 -5.64
N TRP A 91 -8.73 11.30 -4.86
CA TRP A 91 -8.24 10.33 -3.89
C TRP A 91 -7.48 9.19 -4.57
N ASN A 92 -8.07 8.61 -5.61
CA ASN A 92 -7.44 7.50 -6.35
C ASN A 92 -6.13 7.94 -7.00
N GLN A 93 -6.06 9.16 -7.53
CA GLN A 93 -4.84 9.71 -8.10
C GLN A 93 -3.78 9.97 -7.01
N LEU A 94 -4.18 10.43 -5.82
CA LEU A 94 -3.26 10.60 -4.70
C LEU A 94 -2.69 9.25 -4.21
N VAL A 95 -3.54 8.24 -4.03
CA VAL A 95 -3.11 6.87 -3.68
C VAL A 95 -2.16 6.32 -4.74
N THR A 96 -2.47 6.51 -6.02
CA THR A 96 -1.62 6.10 -7.14
C THR A 96 -0.26 6.80 -7.11
N SER A 97 -0.25 8.10 -6.81
CA SER A 97 0.98 8.92 -6.78
C SER A 97 1.84 8.61 -5.54
N PHE A 98 1.21 8.25 -4.42
CA PHE A 98 1.89 7.79 -3.22
C PHE A 98 2.53 6.42 -3.40
N GLY A 99 1.82 5.50 -4.05
CA GLY A 99 2.31 4.15 -4.30
C GLY A 99 2.51 3.34 -3.02
N ILE A 100 3.56 2.53 -2.98
CA ILE A 100 4.00 1.82 -1.77
C ILE A 100 5.22 2.55 -1.22
N LYS A 101 5.13 2.97 0.04
CA LYS A 101 6.23 3.63 0.75
C LYS A 101 6.71 2.73 1.89
N LYS A 102 8.02 2.77 2.11
CA LYS A 102 8.72 1.93 3.07
C LYS A 102 9.45 2.76 4.11
N SER A 103 9.29 2.38 5.37
CA SER A 103 10.11 2.75 6.52
C SER A 103 10.97 1.56 6.95
N TYR A 104 11.73 1.70 8.03
CA TYR A 104 12.55 0.60 8.54
C TYR A 104 11.71 -0.62 8.99
N TRP A 105 10.49 -0.39 9.51
CA TRP A 105 9.65 -1.45 10.10
C TRP A 105 8.32 -1.64 9.38
N PHE A 106 7.99 -0.77 8.43
CA PHE A 106 6.66 -0.68 7.85
C PHE A 106 6.72 -0.46 6.34
N GLU A 107 5.88 -1.14 5.57
CA GLU A 107 5.79 -0.97 4.11
C GLU A 107 4.32 -1.09 3.71
N ALA A 108 3.73 -0.01 3.22
CA ALA A 108 2.30 0.03 2.90
C ALA A 108 1.95 1.09 1.85
N SER A 109 0.70 1.03 1.38
CA SER A 109 0.06 2.09 0.60
C SER A 109 -0.32 3.28 1.49
N LEU A 110 -0.80 4.37 0.88
CA LEU A 110 -1.26 5.55 1.62
C LEU A 110 -2.28 5.21 2.73
N ILE A 111 -3.19 4.27 2.47
CA ILE A 111 -4.20 3.85 3.46
C ILE A 111 -3.55 3.20 4.68
N GLY A 112 -2.60 2.29 4.46
CA GLY A 112 -1.89 1.65 5.56
C GLY A 112 -1.10 2.66 6.37
N TRP A 113 -0.41 3.60 5.72
CA TRP A 113 0.30 4.70 6.39
C TRP A 113 -0.64 5.57 7.24
N LEU A 114 -1.82 5.92 6.73
CA LEU A 114 -2.80 6.68 7.51
C LEU A 114 -3.35 5.90 8.70
N GLN A 115 -3.49 4.57 8.60
CA GLN A 115 -3.96 3.72 9.68
C GLN A 115 -2.92 3.52 10.79
N ASP A 116 -1.63 3.49 10.42
CA ASP A 116 -0.52 3.32 11.36
C ASP A 116 -0.23 4.62 12.12
N GLU A 117 -0.25 5.75 11.42
CA GLU A 117 0.27 7.04 11.92
C GLU A 117 -0.78 7.98 12.52
N LEU A 118 -2.07 7.72 12.30
CA LEU A 118 -3.16 8.52 12.86
C LEU A 118 -3.84 7.77 14.00
N SER A 119 -4.22 8.51 15.04
CA SER A 119 -5.11 7.97 16.06
C SER A 119 -6.49 7.64 15.46
N THR A 120 -7.28 6.80 16.13
CA THR A 120 -8.63 6.43 15.70
C THR A 120 -9.52 7.64 15.39
N GLY A 121 -9.44 8.70 16.20
CA GLY A 121 -10.22 9.93 15.99
C GLY A 121 -9.80 10.70 14.74
N GLU A 122 -8.51 10.78 14.49
CA GLU A 122 -7.91 11.46 13.33
C GLU A 122 -8.16 10.69 12.03
N PHE A 123 -8.02 9.36 12.07
CA PHE A 123 -8.35 8.50 10.96
C PHE A 123 -9.84 8.56 10.62
N ASN A 124 -10.73 8.63 11.63
CA ASN A 124 -12.16 8.83 11.42
C ASN A 124 -12.49 10.18 10.77
N ARG A 125 -11.72 11.24 11.06
CA ARG A 125 -11.86 12.53 10.37
C ARG A 125 -11.52 12.40 8.89
N VAL A 126 -10.40 11.75 8.56
CA VAL A 126 -10.02 11.44 7.17
C VAL A 126 -11.11 10.64 6.48
N ARG A 127 -11.58 9.54 7.11
CA ARG A 127 -12.67 8.70 6.59
C ARG A 127 -13.94 9.51 6.32
N SER A 128 -14.33 10.40 7.25
CA SER A 128 -15.52 11.23 7.09
C SER A 128 -15.40 12.18 5.90
N HIS A 129 -14.24 12.79 5.67
CA HIS A 129 -14.02 13.61 4.48
C HIS A 129 -14.10 12.77 3.19
N LEU A 130 -13.42 11.62 3.17
CA LEU A 130 -13.41 10.71 2.02
C LEU A 130 -14.81 10.20 1.66
N GLN A 131 -15.64 9.91 2.66
CA GLN A 131 -17.04 9.53 2.44
C GLN A 131 -17.86 10.65 1.79
N LYS A 132 -17.64 11.91 2.14
CA LYS A 132 -18.33 13.06 1.52
C LYS A 132 -18.01 13.19 0.03
N ILE A 133 -16.82 12.77 -0.39
CA ILE A 133 -16.41 12.78 -1.80
C ILE A 133 -16.64 11.42 -2.49
N GLY A 134 -17.32 10.47 -1.84
CA GLY A 134 -17.71 9.18 -2.44
C GLY A 134 -16.71 8.03 -2.32
N ILE A 135 -15.74 8.12 -1.41
CA ILE A 135 -14.77 7.05 -1.10
C ILE A 135 -15.16 6.33 0.20
N THR A 136 -15.13 5.00 0.19
CA THR A 136 -15.31 4.16 1.38
C THR A 136 -14.02 3.41 1.68
N LEU A 137 -13.54 3.55 2.92
CA LEU A 137 -12.36 2.86 3.47
C LEU A 137 -12.77 1.76 4.45
#